data_AF-A0A916ZHF6-F1
#
_entry.id   AF-A0A916ZHF6-F1
#
_cell.length_a   1.000
_cell.length_b   1.000
_cell.length_c   1.000
_cell.angle_alpha   90.00
_cell.angle_beta   90.00
_cell.angle_gamma   90.00
#
_symmetry.space_group_name_H-M   'P 1'
#
loop_
_entity.id
_entity.type
_entity.pdbx_description
1 polymer ?
#
loop_
_entity_poly.entity_id
_entity_poly.type
_entity_poly.pdbx_seq_one_letter_code
_entity_poly.pdbx_strand_id
1 'polypeptide(L)' 'MLGLDLMMDHGWIRTYGLNEEMSIQISFASQGGSETPTPDLSIEVDAILQDVKRAGFLIE' A
#
# COMPACT_ATOMS: atom_id res chain seq x y z
N MET A 1 -1.35 -7.76 7.58
CA MET A 1 -0.15 -7.03 7.06
C MET A 1 -0.14 -7.17 5.54
N LEU A 2 0.56 -6.30 4.80
CA LEU A 2 0.50 -6.27 3.33
C LEU A 2 1.16 -7.47 2.61
N GLY A 3 1.86 -8.35 3.33
CA GLY A 3 2.41 -9.58 2.75
C GLY A 3 3.60 -9.38 1.79
N LEU A 4 4.28 -8.25 1.85
CA LEU A 4 5.40 -7.93 0.95
C LEU A 4 6.71 -8.58 1.39
N ASP A 5 7.50 -9.06 0.42
CA ASP A 5 8.83 -9.61 0.63
C ASP A 5 9.91 -8.53 0.50
N LEU A 6 10.99 -8.63 1.29
CA LEU A 6 12.17 -7.78 1.12
C LEU A 6 12.95 -8.23 -0.12
N MET A 7 12.92 -7.43 -1.18
CA MET A 7 13.57 -7.74 -2.45
C MET A 7 14.97 -7.16 -2.55
N MET A 8 15.21 -6.02 -1.91
CA MET A 8 16.49 -5.31 -1.96
C MET A 8 16.71 -4.53 -0.66
N ASP A 9 17.94 -4.53 -0.15
CA ASP A 9 18.38 -3.71 0.97
C ASP A 9 19.79 -3.17 0.70
N HIS A 10 19.93 -1.85 0.64
CA HIS A 10 21.21 -1.15 0.50
C HIS A 10 21.58 -0.35 1.77
N GLY A 11 20.91 -0.60 2.89
CA GLY A 11 21.08 0.11 4.16
C GLY A 11 20.39 1.47 4.19
N TRP A 12 20.50 2.26 3.13
CA TRP A 12 19.82 3.56 2.98
C TRP A 12 18.43 3.46 2.32
N ILE A 13 18.17 2.35 1.61
CA ILE A 13 16.89 2.06 0.96
C ILE A 13 16.58 0.57 1.07
N ARG A 14 15.31 0.25 1.33
CA ARG A 14 14.75 -1.09 1.28
C ARG A 14 13.58 -1.10 0.30
N THR A 15 13.52 -2.13 -0.53
CA THR A 15 12.42 -2.33 -1.48
C THR A 15 11.64 -3.57 -1.09
N TYR A 16 10.33 -3.40 -0.94
CA TYR A 16 9.39 -4.46 -0.63
C TYR A 16 8.43 -4.65 -1.80
N GLY A 17 8.09 -5.89 -2.14
CA GLY A 17 7.20 -6.19 -3.26
C GLY A 17 6.63 -7.60 -3.21
N LEU A 18 5.84 -7.93 -4.23
CA LEU A 18 5.33 -9.28 -4.48
C LEU A 18 6.02 -9.83 -5.73
N ASN A 19 6.07 -11.15 -5.85
CA ASN A 19 6.55 -11.82 -7.07
C ASN A 19 5.43 -11.89 -8.14
N GLU A 20 4.81 -10.75 -8.41
CA GLU A 20 3.73 -10.57 -9.37
C GLU A 20 4.08 -9.43 -10.33
N GLU A 21 3.76 -9.61 -11.61
CA GLU A 21 3.96 -8.56 -12.61
C GLU A 21 2.85 -7.51 -12.51
N MET A 22 3.23 -6.26 -12.25
CA MET A 22 2.35 -5.11 -12.28
C MET A 22 2.84 -4.07 -13.29
N SER A 23 1.91 -3.43 -13.99
CA SER A 23 2.24 -2.29 -14.86
C SER A 23 2.56 -1.06 -14.01
N ILE A 24 3.57 -0.29 -14.43
CA ILE A 24 3.89 0.99 -13.77
C ILE A 24 2.75 1.98 -14.00
N GLN A 25 2.20 2.52 -12.92
CA GLN A 25 1.09 3.47 -12.94
C GLN A 25 1.39 4.67 -12.04
N ILE A 26 0.97 5.86 -12.49
CA ILE A 26 1.00 7.10 -11.70
C ILE A 26 -0.37 7.76 -11.84
N SER A 27 -1.01 8.04 -10.72
CA SER A 27 -2.33 8.67 -10.67
C SER A 27 -2.20 10.14 -10.27
N PHE A 28 -2.96 11.00 -10.95
CA PHE A 28 -3.13 12.40 -10.57
C PHE A 28 -4.59 12.59 -10.14
N ALA A 29 -4.81 12.91 -8.87
CA ALA A 29 -6.14 13.02 -8.29
C ALA A 29 -6.26 14.32 -7.45
N SER A 30 -7.36 15.04 -7.64
CA SER A 30 -7.69 16.23 -6.84
C SER A 30 -8.36 15.89 -5.50
N GLN A 31 -8.88 14.67 -5.35
CA GLN A 31 -9.49 14.12 -4.13
C GLN A 31 -9.46 12.58 -4.15
N GLY A 32 -9.58 11.93 -3.00
CA GLY A 32 -9.47 10.48 -2.83
C GLY A 32 -10.74 9.68 -3.18
N GLY A 33 -11.84 10.36 -3.52
CA GLY A 33 -13.17 9.77 -3.69
C GLY A 33 -14.08 10.19 -2.53
N SER A 34 -15.36 10.44 -2.81
CA SER A 34 -16.33 10.80 -1.75
C SER A 34 -15.90 11.97 -0.86
N GLU A 35 -15.24 12.98 -1.44
CA GLU A 35 -14.70 14.16 -0.75
C GLU A 35 -13.59 13.87 0.29
N THR A 36 -12.99 12.67 0.26
CA THR A 36 -11.84 12.38 1.13
C THR A 36 -10.57 13.06 0.59
N PRO A 37 -9.59 13.34 1.46
CA PRO A 37 -8.25 13.72 1.02
C PRO A 37 -7.66 12.69 0.05
N THR A 38 -6.83 13.16 -0.90
CA THR A 38 -6.06 12.27 -1.79
C THR A 38 -5.06 11.45 -0.94
N PRO A 39 -5.02 10.12 -1.08
CA PRO A 39 -4.07 9.30 -0.33
C PRO A 39 -2.64 9.47 -0.86
N ASP A 40 -1.66 9.32 0.02
CA ASP A 40 -0.23 9.34 -0.36
C ASP A 40 0.15 8.13 -1.21
N LEU A 41 -0.43 6.96 -0.90
CA LEU A 41 -0.23 5.71 -1.62
C LEU A 41 -1.53 4.91 -1.67
N SER A 42 -1.91 4.47 -2.87
CA SER A 42 -3.01 3.53 -3.08
C SER A 42 -2.44 2.13 -3.31
N ILE A 43 -2.90 1.15 -2.53
CA ILE A 43 -2.43 -0.24 -2.59
C ILE A 43 -3.62 -1.14 -2.87
N GLU A 44 -3.58 -1.86 -3.99
CA GLU A 44 -4.59 -2.88 -4.31
C GLU A 44 -4.29 -4.17 -3.53
N VAL A 45 -5.31 -4.70 -2.84
CA VAL A 45 -5.22 -5.88 -1.99
C VAL A 45 -6.54 -6.64 -2.01
N ASP A 46 -6.52 -7.97 -1.87
CA ASP A 46 -7.75 -8.77 -1.85
C ASP A 46 -8.58 -8.56 -0.57
N ALA A 47 -8.03 -8.94 0.60
CA ALA A 47 -8.75 -8.86 1.87
C ALA A 47 -7.81 -8.78 3.07
N ILE A 48 -7.54 -7.56 3.57
CA ILE A 48 -6.63 -7.32 4.71
C ILE A 48 -7.29 -6.69 5.94
N LEU A 49 -8.57 -6.28 5.86
CA LEU A 49 -9.20 -5.44 6.88
C LEU A 49 -9.15 -6.04 8.30
N GLN A 50 -9.37 -7.36 8.42
CA GLN A 50 -9.32 -8.04 9.71
C GLN A 50 -7.92 -8.06 10.32
N ASP A 51 -6.89 -8.19 9.49
CA ASP A 51 -5.50 -8.17 9.93
C ASP A 51 -5.08 -6.76 10.35
N VAL A 52 -5.53 -5.73 9.64
CA VAL A 52 -5.29 -4.32 9.99
C VAL A 52 -5.92 -4.02 11.36
N LYS A 53 -7.18 -4.45 11.56
CA LYS A 53 -7.86 -4.32 12.86
C LYS A 53 -7.13 -5.06 13.98
N ARG A 54 -6.71 -6.30 13.74
CA ARG A 54 -5.99 -7.13 14.73
C ARG A 54 -4.64 -6.53 15.11
N ALA A 55 -3.96 -5.88 14.16
CA ALA A 55 -2.70 -5.19 14.39
C ALA A 55 -2.87 -3.86 15.16
N GLY A 56 -4.10 -3.40 15.37
CA GLY A 56 -4.38 -2.18 16.14
C GLY A 56 -4.06 -0.89 15.40
N PHE A 57 -3.98 -0.91 14.07
CA PHE A 57 -3.84 0.32 13.29
C PHE A 57 -5.12 1.15 13.35
N LEU A 58 -4.95 2.47 13.39
CA LEU A 58 -6.06 3.40 13.22
C LEU A 58 -6.62 3.26 11.80
N ILE A 59 -7.94 3.16 11.69
CA ILE A 59 -8.67 3.14 10.43
C ILE A 59 -9.57 4.37 10.47
N GLU A 60 -9.41 5.25 9.49
CA GLU A 60 -10.17 6.49 9.31
C GLU A 60 -11.17 6.36 8.16
#